data_AF-A0A969WUB6-F1
#
_entry.id   AF-A0A969WUB6-F1
#
_cell.length_a   1.000
_cell.length_b   1.000
_cell.length_c   1.000
_cell.angle_alpha   90.00
_cell.angle_beta   90.00
_cell.angle_gamma   90.00
#
_symmetry.space_group_name_H-M   'P 1'
#
loop_
_entity.id
_entity.type
_entity.pdbx_description
1 polymer ?
#
loop_
_entity_poly.entity_id
_entity_poly.type
_entity_poly.pdbx_seq_one_letter_code
_entity_poly.pdbx_strand_id
1 'polypeptide(L)'
;LHNNYYTLEWTWAWGKIQEYYKIDGSSITSNNIIDIVEKWKDSVIKLDEMIYEDAKKEFSLSFKTGFGADGNVKERMLDFESVRGAFDKNEFVVTVLKHIEDKRALGNELIARMKQVEN
;
A
#
# COMPACT_ATOMS: atom_id res chain seq x y z
N LEU A 1 -31.12 11.06 -9.16
CA LEU A 1 -29.67 11.25 -9.34
C LEU A 1 -28.83 10.19 -8.64
N HIS A 2 -29.09 9.85 -7.37
CA HIS A 2 -28.29 8.87 -6.61
C HIS A 2 -28.32 7.44 -7.19
N ASN A 3 -29.45 7.02 -7.77
CA ASN A 3 -29.63 5.64 -8.29
C ASN A 3 -28.73 5.28 -9.48
N ASN A 4 -28.14 6.26 -10.18
CA ASN A 4 -27.31 6.02 -11.36
C ASN A 4 -25.82 6.34 -11.09
N TYR A 5 -25.46 6.68 -9.85
CA TYR A 5 -24.11 7.16 -9.52
C TYR A 5 -23.04 6.10 -9.85
N TYR A 6 -23.22 4.88 -9.33
CA TYR A 6 -22.27 3.78 -9.55
C TYR A 6 -22.13 3.40 -11.03
N THR A 7 -23.22 3.49 -11.81
CA THR A 7 -23.17 3.22 -13.25
C THR A 7 -22.36 4.30 -13.98
N LEU A 8 -22.60 5.58 -13.68
CA LEU A 8 -21.89 6.69 -14.29
C LEU A 8 -20.40 6.71 -13.90
N GLU A 9 -20.12 6.43 -12.63
CA GLU A 9 -18.76 6.31 -12.09
C GLU A 9 -18.00 5.18 -12.79
N TRP A 10 -18.61 4.01 -12.95
CA TRP A 10 -17.99 2.89 -13.64
C TRP A 10 -17.74 3.19 -15.12
N THR A 11 -18.72 3.75 -15.85
CA THR A 11 -18.53 4.12 -17.26
C THR A 11 -17.40 5.13 -17.42
N TRP A 12 -17.32 6.11 -16.53
CA TRP A 12 -16.24 7.11 -16.56
C TRP A 12 -14.87 6.48 -16.23
N ALA A 13 -14.78 5.69 -15.16
CA ALA A 13 -13.55 5.03 -14.74
C ALA A 13 -13.04 4.07 -15.82
N TRP A 14 -13.95 3.31 -16.43
CA TRP A 14 -13.63 2.42 -17.54
C TRP A 14 -13.11 3.19 -18.75
N GLY A 15 -13.76 4.30 -19.13
CA GLY A 15 -13.27 5.16 -20.21
C GLY A 15 -11.84 5.66 -19.97
N LYS A 16 -11.49 5.98 -18.71
CA LYS A 16 -10.12 6.38 -18.34
C LYS A 16 -9.11 5.25 -18.38
N ILE A 17 -9.50 4.04 -17.99
CA ILE A 17 -8.65 2.86 -18.15
C ILE A 17 -8.36 2.61 -19.63
N GLN A 18 -9.38 2.68 -20.49
CA GLN A 18 -9.21 2.53 -21.93
C GLN A 18 -8.25 3.56 -22.53
N GLU A 19 -8.41 4.83 -22.17
CA GLU A 19 -7.56 5.94 -22.62
C GLU A 19 -6.10 5.75 -22.16
N TYR A 20 -5.88 5.43 -20.88
CA TYR A 20 -4.54 5.35 -20.29
C TYR A 20 -3.77 4.11 -20.74
N TYR A 21 -4.42 2.94 -20.75
CA TYR A 21 -3.78 1.67 -21.13
C TYR A 21 -3.88 1.39 -22.63
N LYS A 22 -4.56 2.25 -23.40
CA LYS A 22 -4.77 2.10 -24.86
C LYS A 22 -5.40 0.74 -25.21
N ILE A 23 -6.38 0.33 -24.40
CA ILE A 23 -7.11 -0.92 -24.57
C ILE A 23 -8.47 -0.66 -25.21
N ASP A 24 -8.83 -1.48 -26.20
CA ASP A 24 -10.19 -1.53 -26.69
C ASP A 24 -11.01 -2.48 -25.81
N GLY A 25 -12.16 -2.00 -25.31
CA GLY A 25 -13.06 -2.79 -24.49
C GLY A 25 -13.65 -3.97 -25.23
N SER A 26 -13.66 -3.96 -26.57
CA SER A 26 -14.11 -5.08 -27.38
C SER A 26 -13.08 -6.20 -27.54
N SER A 27 -11.78 -5.92 -27.31
CA SER A 27 -10.67 -6.84 -27.55
C SER A 27 -9.81 -7.11 -26.32
N ILE A 28 -10.28 -6.74 -25.14
CA ILE A 28 -9.50 -6.88 -23.92
C ILE A 28 -9.30 -8.34 -23.54
N THR A 29 -8.06 -8.68 -23.18
CA THR A 29 -7.68 -10.04 -22.79
C THR A 29 -7.47 -10.16 -21.28
N SER A 30 -7.52 -11.40 -20.77
CA SER A 30 -7.08 -11.75 -19.41
C SER A 30 -5.69 -11.19 -19.10
N ASN A 31 -4.76 -11.30 -20.05
CA ASN A 31 -3.40 -10.79 -19.92
C ASN A 31 -3.36 -9.26 -19.74
N ASN A 32 -4.19 -8.50 -20.47
CA ASN A 32 -4.26 -7.06 -20.28
C ASN A 32 -4.76 -6.68 -18.87
N ILE A 33 -5.73 -7.43 -18.34
CA ILE A 33 -6.20 -7.22 -16.96
C ILE A 33 -5.09 -7.55 -15.96
N ILE A 34 -4.36 -8.66 -16.15
CA ILE A 34 -3.24 -9.06 -15.30
C ILE A 34 -2.18 -7.96 -15.26
N ASP A 35 -1.81 -7.39 -16.41
CA ASP A 35 -0.82 -6.30 -16.49
C ASP A 35 -1.25 -5.04 -15.72
N ILE A 36 -2.53 -4.66 -15.83
CA ILE A 36 -3.10 -3.53 -15.10
C ILE A 36 -3.05 -3.79 -13.59
N VAL A 37 -3.42 -5.01 -13.17
CA VAL A 37 -3.45 -5.40 -11.75
C VAL A 37 -2.04 -5.50 -11.17
N GLU A 38 -1.08 -6.04 -11.90
CA GLU A 38 0.34 -6.04 -11.51
C GLU A 38 0.84 -4.61 -11.30
N LYS A 39 0.59 -3.70 -12.26
CA LYS A 39 1.02 -2.31 -12.15
C LYS A 39 0.37 -1.58 -10.97
N TRP A 40 -0.92 -1.82 -10.74
CA TRP A 40 -1.64 -1.29 -9.57
C TRP A 40 -1.05 -1.82 -8.26
N LYS A 41 -0.90 -3.15 -8.15
CA LYS A 41 -0.36 -3.82 -6.96
C LYS A 41 1.03 -3.29 -6.62
N ASP A 42 1.91 -3.22 -7.61
CA ASP A 42 3.27 -2.68 -7.47
C ASP A 42 3.27 -1.24 -6.97
N SER A 43 2.40 -0.41 -7.52
CA SER A 43 2.34 1.01 -7.20
C SER A 43 1.83 1.24 -5.77
N VAL A 44 0.78 0.51 -5.36
CA VAL A 44 0.24 0.59 -3.99
C VAL A 44 1.27 0.10 -2.97
N ILE A 45 1.87 -1.07 -3.20
CA ILE A 45 2.86 -1.64 -2.27
C ILE A 45 4.08 -0.72 -2.16
N LYS A 46 4.61 -0.18 -3.27
CA LYS A 46 5.75 0.74 -3.24
C LYS A 46 5.45 2.01 -2.45
N LEU A 47 4.24 2.57 -2.58
CA LEU A 47 3.84 3.73 -1.80
C LEU A 47 3.78 3.42 -0.31
N ASP A 48 3.20 2.29 0.08
CA ASP A 48 3.16 1.87 1.48
C ASP A 48 4.56 1.59 2.05
N GLU A 49 5.46 0.98 1.25
CA GLU A 49 6.86 0.77 1.63
C GLU A 49 7.59 2.11 1.84
N MET A 50 7.33 3.11 1.00
CA MET A 50 7.88 4.46 1.20
C MET A 50 7.36 5.12 2.48
N ILE A 51 6.06 4.97 2.78
CA ILE A 51 5.45 5.47 4.02
C ILE A 51 6.07 4.79 5.24
N TYR A 52 6.24 3.47 5.17
CA TYR A 52 6.87 2.68 6.23
C TYR A 52 8.32 3.13 6.49
N GLU A 53 9.12 3.28 5.44
CA GLU A 53 10.51 3.74 5.57
C GLU A 53 10.62 5.18 6.08
N ASP A 54 9.67 6.03 5.74
CA ASP A 54 9.59 7.39 6.28
C ASP A 54 9.28 7.37 7.80
N ALA A 55 8.24 6.63 8.22
CA ALA A 55 7.91 6.46 9.63
C ALA A 55 9.08 5.91 10.44
N LYS A 56 9.85 4.97 9.87
CA LYS A 56 11.04 4.40 10.49
C LYS A 56 12.15 5.45 10.68
N LYS A 57 12.36 6.33 9.70
CA LYS A 57 13.32 7.43 9.79
C LYS A 57 12.88 8.46 10.82
N GLU A 58 11.61 8.88 10.80
CA GLU A 58 11.06 9.84 11.77
C GLU A 58 11.20 9.32 13.22
N PHE A 59 10.92 8.03 13.43
CA PHE A 59 11.09 7.38 14.72
C PHE A 59 12.56 7.37 15.16
N SER A 60 13.49 7.09 14.24
CA SER A 60 14.94 7.11 14.52
C SER A 60 15.50 8.53 14.74
N LEU A 61 14.98 9.55 14.05
CA LEU A 61 15.41 10.94 14.24
C LEU A 61 14.90 11.50 15.57
N SER A 62 13.63 11.23 15.90
CA SER A 62 13.04 11.57 17.20
C SER A 62 13.79 10.93 18.37
N PHE A 63 14.30 9.70 18.18
CA PHE A 63 15.16 9.01 19.15
C PHE A 63 16.47 9.78 19.43
N LYS A 64 17.06 10.42 18.42
CA LYS A 64 18.37 11.08 18.55
C LYS A 64 18.32 12.46 19.21
N THR A 65 17.15 13.10 19.28
CA THR A 65 17.01 14.48 19.75
C THR A 65 16.35 14.62 21.14
N GLY A 66 15.82 13.53 21.70
CA GLY A 66 14.97 13.57 22.90
C GLY A 66 15.63 13.33 24.27
N PHE A 67 16.94 13.04 24.35
CA PHE A 67 17.58 12.65 25.61
C PHE A 67 18.86 13.45 25.89
N GLY A 68 19.01 13.90 27.14
CA GLY A 68 20.15 14.66 27.65
C GLY A 68 21.51 13.97 27.43
N ALA A 69 22.58 14.78 27.42
CA ALA A 69 23.92 14.43 26.98
C ALA A 69 24.68 13.36 27.82
N ASP A 70 24.00 12.71 28.76
CA ASP A 70 24.56 11.98 29.88
C ASP A 70 24.06 10.52 30.03
N GLY A 71 23.10 10.07 29.21
CA GLY A 71 22.58 8.69 29.25
C GLY A 71 23.37 7.70 28.37
N ASN A 72 23.77 6.55 28.93
CA ASN A 72 24.35 5.44 28.17
C ASN A 72 23.39 5.01 27.05
N VAL A 73 23.90 4.60 25.88
CA VAL A 73 23.07 4.29 24.68
C VAL A 73 21.98 3.25 25.00
N LYS A 74 22.28 2.29 25.88
CA LYS A 74 21.32 1.27 26.34
C LYS A 74 20.18 1.81 27.19
N GLU A 75 20.47 2.74 28.11
CA GLU A 75 19.44 3.36 28.97
C GLU A 75 18.52 4.24 28.15
N ARG A 76 19.07 4.96 27.15
CA ARG A 76 18.28 5.75 26.19
C ARG A 76 17.32 4.89 25.36
N MET A 77 17.73 3.68 24.96
CA MET A 77 16.83 2.75 24.25
C MET A 77 15.69 2.27 25.14
N LEU A 78 16.00 1.87 26.39
CA LEU A 78 14.99 1.35 27.33
C LEU A 78 13.98 2.44 27.76
N ASP A 79 14.44 3.65 28.06
CA ASP A 79 13.55 4.76 28.41
C ASP A 79 12.68 5.17 27.21
N PHE A 80 13.24 5.18 26.00
CA PHE A 80 12.48 5.50 24.80
C PHE A 80 11.40 4.46 24.50
N GLU A 81 11.73 3.16 24.59
CA GLU A 81 10.74 2.08 24.44
C GLU A 81 9.65 2.14 25.52
N SER A 82 10.00 2.55 26.74
CA SER A 82 9.06 2.71 27.86
C SER A 82 8.07 3.87 27.64
N VAL A 83 8.52 4.98 27.03
CA VAL A 83 7.70 6.20 26.85
C VAL A 83 6.94 6.22 25.52
N ARG A 84 7.54 5.71 24.44
CA ARG A 84 6.97 5.75 23.07
C ARG A 84 6.45 4.39 22.59
N GLY A 85 6.81 3.29 23.25
CA GLY A 85 6.55 1.93 22.78
C GLY A 85 7.55 1.45 21.73
N ALA A 86 7.49 0.16 21.39
CA ALA A 86 8.27 -0.41 20.30
C ALA A 86 7.72 0.04 18.94
N PHE A 87 8.60 0.40 18.00
CA PHE A 87 8.23 0.80 16.64
C PHE A 87 7.28 -0.19 15.97
N ASP A 88 7.56 -1.48 16.13
CA ASP A 88 6.79 -2.59 15.54
C ASP A 88 5.40 -2.77 16.16
N LYS A 89 5.10 -2.08 17.26
CA LYS A 89 3.79 -2.07 17.92
C LYS A 89 3.03 -0.76 17.68
N ASN A 90 3.61 0.17 16.92
CA ASN A 90 2.94 1.42 16.58
C ASN A 90 1.74 1.11 15.66
N GLU A 91 0.55 1.57 16.05
CA GLU A 91 -0.70 1.30 15.33
C GLU A 91 -0.64 1.72 13.86
N PHE A 92 0.03 2.85 13.56
CA PHE A 92 0.23 3.31 12.19
C PHE A 92 1.08 2.33 11.38
N VAL A 93 2.23 1.92 11.94
CA VAL A 93 3.16 0.97 11.30
C VAL A 93 2.47 -0.37 11.04
N VAL A 94 1.75 -0.90 12.03
CA VAL A 94 0.97 -2.14 11.90
C VAL A 94 -0.11 -2.02 10.83
N THR A 95 -0.81 -0.88 10.77
CA THR A 95 -1.85 -0.63 9.76
C THR A 95 -1.27 -0.60 8.34
N VAL A 96 -0.12 0.05 8.15
CA VAL A 96 0.58 0.08 6.84
C VAL A 96 1.02 -1.32 6.43
N LEU A 97 1.62 -2.09 7.32
CA LEU A 97 2.04 -3.47 7.03
C LEU A 97 0.85 -4.36 6.67
N LYS A 98 -0.25 -4.25 7.41
CA LYS A 98 -1.50 -4.96 7.09
C LYS A 98 -2.07 -4.53 5.74
N HIS A 99 -2.02 -3.24 5.42
CA HIS A 99 -2.48 -2.75 4.12
C HIS A 99 -1.65 -3.34 2.96
N ILE A 100 -0.33 -3.43 3.11
CA ILE A 100 0.54 -4.10 2.13
C ILE A 100 0.12 -5.56 1.94
N GLU A 101 -0.11 -6.29 3.03
CA GLU A 101 -0.52 -7.70 3.00
C GLU A 101 -1.87 -7.86 2.28
N ASP A 102 -2.88 -7.09 2.69
CA ASP A 102 -4.24 -7.13 2.15
C ASP A 102 -4.24 -6.80 0.64
N LYS A 103 -3.49 -5.79 0.21
CA LYS A 103 -3.41 -5.37 -1.20
C LYS A 103 -2.63 -6.37 -2.05
N ARG A 104 -1.58 -6.97 -1.51
CA ARG A 104 -0.85 -8.07 -2.17
C ARG A 104 -1.76 -9.28 -2.37
N ALA A 105 -2.51 -9.67 -1.34
CA ALA A 105 -3.45 -10.79 -1.42
C ALA A 105 -4.55 -10.53 -2.45
N LEU A 106 -5.14 -9.33 -2.44
CA LEU A 106 -6.18 -8.92 -3.39
C LEU A 106 -5.68 -8.96 -4.85
N GLY A 107 -4.49 -8.40 -5.11
CA GLY A 107 -3.91 -8.42 -6.45
C GLY A 107 -3.59 -9.84 -6.93
N ASN A 108 -3.00 -10.66 -6.07
CA ASN A 108 -2.65 -12.05 -6.40
C ASN A 108 -3.89 -12.92 -6.64
N GLU A 109 -4.95 -12.73 -5.86
CA GLU A 109 -6.24 -13.42 -6.07
C GLU A 109 -6.81 -13.10 -7.44
N LEU A 110 -6.91 -11.80 -7.79
CA LEU A 110 -7.47 -11.39 -9.07
C LEU A 110 -6.63 -11.91 -10.25
N ILE A 111 -5.30 -11.88 -10.15
CA ILE A 111 -4.41 -12.46 -11.17
C ILE A 111 -4.65 -13.96 -11.31
N ALA A 112 -4.78 -14.70 -10.21
CA ALA A 112 -5.05 -16.14 -10.25
C ALA A 112 -6.40 -16.44 -10.90
N ARG A 113 -7.43 -15.65 -10.60
CA ARG A 113 -8.75 -15.75 -11.22
C ARG A 113 -8.71 -15.44 -12.71
N MET A 114 -7.98 -14.42 -13.16
CA MET A 114 -7.85 -14.10 -14.58
C MET A 114 -7.11 -15.18 -15.37
N LYS A 115 -6.11 -15.83 -14.77
CA LYS A 115 -5.40 -16.96 -15.40
C LYS A 115 -6.30 -18.18 -15.65
N GLN A 116 -7.40 -18.33 -14.90
CA GLN A 116 -8.37 -19.41 -15.12
C GLN A 116 -9.34 -19.11 -16.25
N VAL A 117 -9.56 -17.84 -16.60
CA VAL A 117 -10.49 -17.42 -17.66
C VAL A 117 -9.91 -17.68 -19.06
N GLU A 118 -8.59 -17.85 -19.17
CA GLU A 118 -7.89 -18.13 -20.42
C GLU A 118 -7.85 -19.63 -20.79
N ASN A 119 -8.36 -20.51 -19.92
CA ASN A 119 -8.50 -21.97 -20.14
C ASN A 119 -9.90 -22.38 -20.56
#